data_AF-A0A2N5Z8I4-F1
#
_entry.id   AF-A0A2N5Z8I4-F1
#
_cell.length_a   1.000
_cell.length_b   1.000
_cell.length_c   1.000
_cell.angle_alpha   90.00
_cell.angle_beta   90.00
_cell.angle_gamma   90.00
#
_symmetry.space_group_name_H-M   'P 1'
#
loop_
_entity.id
_entity.type
_entity.pdbx_description
1 polymer ?
#
loop_
_entity_poly.entity_id
_entity_poly.type
_entity_poly.pdbx_seq_one_letter_code
_entity_poly.pdbx_strand_id
1 'polypeptide(L)'
;ADTTGTLPLPVAGMPYENLTEEAFEDIKNEWTPSFYGGFMVNYAPIKKVNVNLSGYFYGEQTYSRYFYNNATLQHTTMSTTLDPNIIINAKVAYRVTDNFSVYINARNLLSHGNTEMAYNDKIKGLYMGGVSFNF
;
A
#
# COMPACT_ATOMS: atom_id res chain seq x y z
N ALA A 1 -34.69 29.75 -6.05
CA ALA A 1 -33.88 30.35 -4.98
C ALA A 1 -32.45 30.44 -5.50
N ASP A 2 -31.83 31.59 -5.27
CA ASP A 2 -30.77 32.21 -6.06
C ASP A 2 -29.49 31.37 -6.24
N THR A 3 -28.92 31.38 -7.44
CA THR A 3 -27.75 30.60 -7.90
C THR A 3 -26.49 31.47 -7.99
N THR A 4 -26.23 32.30 -6.99
CA THR A 4 -24.99 33.08 -6.88
C THR A 4 -24.41 32.94 -5.48
N GLY A 5 -23.81 31.77 -5.22
CA GLY A 5 -22.99 31.56 -4.02
C GLY A 5 -21.67 32.30 -4.15
N THR A 6 -21.66 33.62 -3.93
CA THR A 6 -20.42 34.36 -3.72
C THR A 6 -19.74 33.79 -2.49
N LEU A 7 -18.55 33.21 -2.69
CA LEU A 7 -17.68 32.77 -1.59
C LEU A 7 -17.44 33.97 -0.64
N PRO A 8 -17.47 33.77 0.69
CA PRO A 8 -17.19 34.84 1.62
C PRO A 8 -15.80 35.43 1.35
N LEU A 9 -15.70 36.76 1.34
CA LEU A 9 -14.45 37.48 1.16
C LEU A 9 -13.43 37.04 2.21
N PRO A 10 -12.14 36.91 1.84
CA PRO A 10 -11.10 36.47 2.77
C PRO A 10 -11.00 37.44 3.96
N VAL A 11 -10.94 36.88 5.17
CA VAL A 11 -10.75 37.63 6.41
C VAL A 11 -9.28 37.99 6.53
N ALA A 12 -9.00 39.27 6.79
CA ALA A 12 -7.65 39.79 6.87
C ALA A 12 -6.81 39.11 7.97
N GLY A 13 -5.62 38.66 7.60
CA GLY A 13 -4.66 38.00 8.48
C GLY A 13 -4.70 36.47 8.47
N MET A 14 -5.47 35.84 7.57
CA MET A 14 -5.48 34.39 7.43
C MET A 14 -4.56 33.96 6.27
N PRO A 15 -3.85 32.82 6.40
CA PRO A 15 -2.81 32.41 5.44
C PRO A 15 -3.32 32.14 4.01
N TYR A 16 -4.63 32.16 3.79
CA TYR A 16 -5.26 31.99 2.48
C TYR A 16 -5.69 33.31 1.81
N GLU A 17 -5.38 34.46 2.41
CA GLU A 17 -5.76 35.79 1.89
C GLU A 17 -5.11 36.11 0.53
N ASN A 18 -4.02 35.43 0.18
CA ASN A 18 -3.31 35.55 -1.09
C ASN A 18 -3.17 34.19 -1.81
N LEU A 19 -4.26 33.41 -1.89
CA LEU A 19 -4.26 32.25 -2.80
C LEU A 19 -4.32 32.76 -4.24
N THR A 20 -3.19 32.69 -4.95
CA THR A 20 -3.08 32.96 -6.39
C THR A 20 -3.88 31.94 -7.20
N GLU A 21 -4.18 32.19 -8.49
CA GLU A 21 -4.85 31.21 -9.37
C GLU A 21 -4.15 29.83 -9.36
N GLU A 22 -2.84 29.80 -9.09
CA GLU A 22 -2.03 28.58 -8.89
C GLU A 22 -2.54 27.68 -7.74
N ALA A 23 -3.23 28.24 -6.73
CA ALA A 23 -3.84 27.46 -5.64
C ALA A 23 -5.09 26.67 -6.09
N PHE A 24 -5.60 26.96 -7.28
CA PHE A 24 -6.70 26.26 -7.93
C PHE A 24 -6.23 25.42 -9.14
N GLU A 25 -4.92 25.35 -9.41
CA GLU A 25 -4.38 24.41 -10.40
C GLU A 25 -4.51 22.97 -9.90
N ASP A 26 -4.85 22.06 -10.81
CA ASP A 26 -4.86 20.62 -10.56
C ASP A 26 -3.44 20.15 -10.22
N ILE A 27 -3.11 20.08 -8.94
CA ILE A 27 -1.85 19.53 -8.47
C ILE A 27 -1.90 18.02 -8.66
N LYS A 28 -1.05 17.50 -9.56
CA LYS A 28 -0.88 16.06 -9.73
C LYS A 28 -0.34 15.46 -8.44
N ASN A 29 -1.19 14.71 -7.72
CA ASN A 29 -0.80 14.04 -6.50
C ASN A 29 0.03 12.79 -6.81
N GLU A 30 1.36 12.92 -6.73
CA GLU A 30 2.30 11.82 -6.99
C GLU A 30 2.45 10.82 -5.85
N TRP A 31 1.85 11.08 -4.68
CA TRP A 31 1.98 10.21 -3.51
C TRP A 31 1.07 8.99 -3.60
N THR A 32 0.00 9.07 -4.39
CA THR A 32 -0.94 7.95 -4.56
C THR A 32 -0.61 7.24 -5.87
N PRO A 33 -0.39 5.91 -5.84
CA PRO A 33 -0.19 5.15 -7.06
C PRO A 33 -1.37 5.34 -8.01
N SER A 34 -1.11 5.57 -9.29
CA SER A 34 -2.17 5.70 -10.30
C SER A 34 -2.98 4.41 -10.49
N PHE A 35 -2.42 3.26 -10.09
CA PHE A 35 -3.07 1.96 -10.15
C PHE A 35 -2.67 1.13 -8.93
N TYR A 36 -3.64 0.66 -8.17
CA TYR A 36 -3.42 -0.24 -7.03
C TYR A 36 -4.61 -1.18 -6.88
N GLY A 37 -4.37 -2.35 -6.30
CA GLY A 37 -5.43 -3.33 -6.10
C GLY A 37 -4.92 -4.67 -5.61
N GLY A 38 -5.81 -5.65 -5.59
CA GLY A 38 -5.46 -7.00 -5.20
C GLY A 38 -6.53 -8.01 -5.58
N PHE A 39 -6.16 -9.27 -5.47
CA PHE A 39 -7.03 -10.40 -5.74
C PHE A 39 -6.85 -11.47 -4.66
N MET A 40 -7.89 -12.27 -4.48
CA MET A 40 -7.85 -13.45 -3.64
C MET A 40 -8.62 -14.57 -4.31
N VAL A 41 -7.99 -15.74 -4.40
CA VAL A 41 -8.57 -16.96 -4.95
C VAL A 41 -8.43 -18.05 -3.88
N ASN A 42 -9.55 -18.66 -3.51
CA ASN A 42 -9.56 -19.87 -2.68
C ASN A 42 -10.14 -21.01 -3.51
N TYR A 43 -9.39 -22.08 -3.66
CA TYR A 43 -9.77 -23.22 -4.48
C TYR A 43 -9.51 -24.53 -3.74
N ALA A 44 -10.51 -25.41 -3.72
CA ALA A 44 -10.45 -26.72 -3.11
C ALA A 44 -10.68 -27.80 -4.19
N PRO A 45 -9.63 -28.24 -4.90
CA PRO A 45 -9.77 -29.21 -5.99
C PRO A 45 -10.33 -30.55 -5.52
N ILE A 46 -10.00 -30.94 -4.28
CA ILE A 46 -10.51 -32.13 -3.60
C ILE A 46 -10.77 -31.78 -2.13
N LYS A 47 -11.63 -32.55 -1.44
CA LYS A 47 -12.00 -32.30 -0.04
C LYS A 47 -10.80 -32.23 0.93
N LYS A 48 -9.68 -32.85 0.58
CA LYS A 48 -8.46 -32.88 1.41
C LYS A 48 -7.48 -31.75 1.13
N VAL A 49 -7.61 -31.00 0.04
CA VAL A 49 -6.64 -29.97 -0.37
C VAL A 49 -7.34 -28.63 -0.47
N ASN A 50 -6.77 -27.61 0.16
CA ASN A 50 -7.17 -26.23 -0.02
C ASN A 50 -5.96 -25.41 -0.49
N VAL A 51 -6.14 -24.66 -1.57
CA VAL A 51 -5.17 -23.72 -2.09
C VAL A 51 -5.76 -22.32 -1.97
N ASN A 52 -5.08 -21.45 -1.24
CA ASN A 52 -5.40 -20.04 -1.16
C ASN A 52 -4.26 -19.24 -1.77
N LEU A 53 -4.60 -18.47 -2.81
CA LEU A 53 -3.69 -17.53 -3.45
C LEU A 53 -4.25 -16.13 -3.20
N SER A 54 -3.41 -15.21 -2.77
CA SER A 54 -3.77 -13.80 -2.66
C SER A 54 -2.63 -12.97 -3.19
N GLY A 55 -2.94 -11.83 -3.77
CA GLY A 55 -1.91 -10.90 -4.20
C GLY A 55 -2.41 -9.48 -4.15
N TYR A 56 -1.49 -8.56 -4.00
CA TYR A 56 -1.74 -7.14 -4.15
C TYR A 56 -0.62 -6.51 -4.95
N PHE A 57 -0.96 -5.44 -5.64
CA PHE A 57 -0.04 -4.69 -6.47
C PHE A 57 -0.30 -3.20 -6.31
N TYR A 58 0.74 -2.42 -6.54
CA TYR A 58 0.67 -0.97 -6.58
C TYR A 58 1.64 -0.47 -7.66
N GLY A 59 1.22 0.57 -8.36
CA GLY A 59 2.02 1.27 -9.34
C GLY A 59 3.09 2.16 -8.70
N GLU A 60 3.79 2.89 -9.55
CA GLU A 60 4.79 3.85 -9.14
C GLU A 60 4.18 4.94 -8.24
N GLN A 61 4.89 5.31 -7.18
CA GLN A 61 4.52 6.42 -6.30
C GLN A 61 5.75 7.21 -5.87
N THR A 62 5.62 8.52 -5.73
CA THR A 62 6.66 9.38 -5.19
C THR A 62 6.42 9.57 -3.70
N TYR A 63 7.32 9.06 -2.87
CA TYR A 63 7.35 9.42 -1.46
C TYR A 63 8.08 10.75 -1.31
N SER A 64 7.41 11.77 -0.80
CA SER A 64 8.03 13.04 -0.41
C SER A 64 7.84 13.27 1.07
N ARG A 65 8.84 13.84 1.76
CA ARG A 65 8.72 14.22 3.16
C ARG A 65 9.39 15.57 3.36
N TYR A 66 8.62 16.50 3.92
CA TYR A 66 9.14 17.76 4.41
C TYR A 66 9.72 17.55 5.80
N PHE A 67 11.02 17.84 5.93
CA PHE A 67 11.72 17.86 7.20
C PHE A 67 12.08 19.31 7.53
N TYR A 68 11.65 19.77 8.70
CA TYR A 68 12.06 21.06 9.25
C TYR A 68 13.17 20.84 10.27
N ASN A 69 14.33 21.43 9.99
CA ASN A 69 15.45 21.38 10.90
C ASN A 69 15.41 22.59 11.86
N ASN A 70 15.01 22.37 13.11
CA ASN A 70 14.97 23.42 14.13
C ASN A 70 16.35 24.08 14.39
N ALA A 71 17.46 23.37 14.14
CA ALA A 71 18.81 23.88 14.41
C ALA A 71 19.33 24.80 13.28
N THR A 72 18.92 24.57 12.03
CA THR A 72 19.31 25.40 10.89
C THR A 72 18.19 26.33 10.40
N LEU A 73 16.98 26.20 10.96
CA LEU A 73 15.74 26.88 10.53
C LEU A 73 15.43 26.67 9.03
N GLN A 74 15.93 25.58 8.45
CA GLN A 74 15.78 25.26 7.03
C GLN A 74 14.79 24.12 6.81
N HIS A 75 14.08 24.21 5.68
CA HIS A 75 13.24 23.15 5.15
C HIS A 75 14.05 22.31 4.16
N THR A 76 14.13 21.01 4.40
CA THR A 76 14.68 20.05 3.44
C THR A 76 13.58 19.12 2.99
N THR A 77 13.41 18.99 1.68
CA THR A 77 12.49 18.03 1.08
C THR A 77 13.27 16.79 0.69
N MET A 78 12.97 15.66 1.30
CA MET A 78 13.44 14.36 0.82
C MET A 78 12.36 13.77 -0.06
N SER A 79 12.70 13.45 -1.31
CA SER A 79 11.81 12.72 -2.21
C SER A 79 12.51 11.50 -2.80
N THR A 80 11.76 10.43 -2.98
CA THR A 80 12.21 9.23 -3.70
C THR A 80 11.02 8.60 -4.40
N THR A 81 11.26 8.10 -5.60
CA THR A 81 10.29 7.30 -6.35
C THR A 81 10.36 5.86 -5.87
N LEU A 82 9.21 5.22 -5.68
CA LEU A 82 9.08 3.80 -5.43
C LEU A 82 8.62 3.11 -6.70
N ASP A 83 9.38 2.10 -7.09
CA ASP A 83 9.04 1.27 -8.24
C ASP A 83 7.72 0.53 -8.01
N PRO A 84 6.93 0.28 -9.08
CA PRO A 84 5.78 -0.60 -9.03
C PRO A 84 6.12 -1.95 -8.43
N ASN A 85 5.20 -2.53 -7.66
CA ASN A 85 5.41 -3.83 -7.04
C ASN A 85 4.16 -4.69 -7.06
N ILE A 86 4.38 -6.00 -7.08
CA ILE A 86 3.35 -7.02 -6.93
C ILE A 86 3.83 -8.08 -5.94
N ILE A 87 3.02 -8.32 -4.92
CA ILE A 87 3.29 -9.29 -3.86
C ILE A 87 2.23 -10.37 -3.94
N ILE A 88 2.69 -11.61 -4.16
CA ILE A 88 1.84 -12.80 -4.24
C ILE A 88 2.10 -13.67 -3.02
N ASN A 89 1.03 -14.09 -2.36
CA ASN A 89 1.02 -14.98 -1.21
C ASN A 89 0.25 -16.25 -1.55
N ALA A 90 0.80 -17.40 -1.19
CA ALA A 90 0.16 -18.70 -1.37
C ALA A 90 0.09 -19.46 -0.04
N LYS A 91 -1.02 -20.16 0.20
CA LYS A 91 -1.16 -21.15 1.27
C LYS A 91 -1.74 -22.42 0.67
N VAL A 92 -1.06 -23.53 0.90
CA VAL A 92 -1.57 -24.86 0.56
C VAL A 92 -1.77 -25.63 1.85
N ALA A 93 -2.99 -26.09 2.10
CA ALA A 93 -3.33 -26.90 3.24
C ALA A 93 -3.79 -28.29 2.78
N TYR A 94 -3.32 -29.32 3.48
CA TYR A 94 -3.70 -30.70 3.30
C TYR A 94 -4.30 -31.26 4.58
N ARG A 95 -5.52 -31.78 4.49
CA ARG A 95 -6.23 -32.46 5.57
C ARG A 95 -5.82 -33.93 5.57
N VAL A 96 -5.05 -34.31 6.59
CA VAL A 96 -4.60 -35.69 6.79
C VAL A 96 -5.73 -36.51 7.40
N THR A 97 -6.40 -35.98 8.43
CA THR A 97 -7.64 -36.49 9.02
C THR A 97 -8.60 -35.34 9.28
N ASP A 98 -9.86 -35.62 9.63
CA ASP A 98 -10.84 -34.55 9.92
C ASP A 98 -10.42 -33.64 11.10
N ASN A 99 -9.56 -34.16 11.99
CA ASN A 99 -9.03 -33.45 13.15
C ASN A 99 -7.58 -32.96 12.97
N PHE A 100 -6.89 -33.32 11.89
CA PHE A 100 -5.48 -33.00 11.69
C PHE A 100 -5.20 -32.53 10.26
N SER A 101 -4.64 -31.32 10.15
CA SER A 101 -4.25 -30.72 8.88
C SER A 101 -2.84 -30.16 8.94
N VAL A 102 -2.12 -30.25 7.82
CA VAL A 102 -0.81 -29.64 7.62
C VAL A 102 -0.91 -28.56 6.56
N TYR A 103 -0.09 -27.52 6.64
CA TYR A 103 -0.10 -26.46 5.64
C TYR A 103 1.28 -25.85 5.43
N ILE A 104 1.47 -25.31 4.23
CA ILE A 104 2.61 -24.50 3.87
C ILE A 104 2.09 -23.12 3.48
N ASN A 105 2.72 -22.07 3.98
CA ASN A 105 2.45 -20.69 3.65
C ASN A 105 3.71 -20.07 3.03
N ALA A 106 3.57 -19.52 1.84
CA ALA A 106 4.56 -18.70 1.17
C ALA A 106 4.04 -17.27 1.10
N ARG A 107 4.76 -16.34 1.73
CA ARG A 107 4.53 -14.89 1.61
C ARG A 107 5.55 -14.32 0.65
N ASN A 108 5.13 -13.40 -0.22
CA ASN A 108 5.94 -12.84 -1.29
C ASN A 108 6.68 -13.92 -2.12
N LEU A 109 5.90 -14.78 -2.77
CA LEU A 109 6.36 -15.93 -3.55
C LEU A 109 7.32 -15.52 -4.68
N LEU A 110 7.12 -14.34 -5.27
CA LEU A 110 7.97 -13.82 -6.33
C LEU A 110 9.32 -13.30 -5.81
N SER A 111 9.43 -13.06 -4.51
CA SER A 111 10.65 -12.58 -3.83
C SER A 111 11.30 -11.37 -4.50
N HIS A 112 10.49 -10.46 -5.07
CA HIS A 112 10.99 -9.22 -5.63
C HIS A 112 11.53 -8.34 -4.51
N GLY A 113 12.76 -7.87 -4.64
CA GLY A 113 13.48 -7.08 -3.64
C GLY A 113 13.10 -5.61 -3.61
N ASN A 114 11.85 -5.26 -3.95
CA ASN A 114 11.36 -3.89 -3.91
C ASN A 114 10.96 -3.53 -2.48
N THR A 115 11.07 -2.26 -2.14
CA THR A 115 10.67 -1.74 -0.83
C THR A 115 9.21 -1.29 -0.91
N GLU A 116 8.41 -1.57 0.13
CA GLU A 116 7.01 -1.08 0.19
C GLU A 116 6.91 0.39 0.54
N MET A 117 7.91 0.92 1.24
CA MET A 117 8.02 2.33 1.59
C MET A 117 9.45 2.81 1.36
N ALA A 118 9.58 4.10 1.09
CA ALA A 118 10.86 4.76 0.98
C ALA A 118 11.70 4.50 2.23
N TYR A 119 12.98 4.17 2.04
CA TYR A 119 13.96 3.95 3.11
C TYR A 119 13.67 2.76 4.05
N ASN A 120 12.71 1.89 3.71
CA ASN A 120 12.49 0.62 4.42
C ASN A 120 13.30 -0.53 3.82
N ASP A 121 13.42 -1.62 4.57
CA ASP A 121 14.04 -2.85 4.09
C ASP A 121 13.24 -3.52 2.97
N LYS A 122 13.96 -4.29 2.15
CA LYS A 122 13.38 -5.07 1.05
C LYS A 122 12.52 -6.21 1.59
N ILE A 123 11.35 -6.40 1.02
CA ILE A 123 10.47 -7.51 1.40
C ILE A 123 10.98 -8.78 0.74
N LYS A 124 11.44 -9.74 1.55
CA LYS A 124 11.90 -11.05 1.07
C LYS A 124 10.75 -12.07 1.08
N GLY A 125 10.91 -13.13 0.30
CA GLY A 125 10.03 -14.29 0.40
C GLY A 125 10.15 -14.97 1.77
N LEU A 126 9.02 -15.34 2.38
CA LEU A 126 8.96 -16.06 3.65
C LEU A 126 8.14 -17.34 3.48
N TYR A 127 8.74 -18.48 3.86
CA TYR A 127 8.14 -19.80 3.71
C TYR A 127 7.99 -20.46 5.08
N MET A 128 6.79 -20.87 5.43
CA MET A 128 6.45 -21.43 6.74
C MET A 128 5.66 -22.72 6.57
N GLY A 129 6.03 -23.76 7.30
CA GLY A 129 5.24 -24.97 7.49
C GLY A 129 4.52 -24.94 8.83
N GLY A 130 3.30 -25.43 8.89
CA GLY A 130 2.54 -25.51 10.14
C GLY A 130 1.59 -26.69 10.15
N VAL A 131 1.14 -27.02 11.35
CA VAL A 131 0.13 -28.06 11.61
C VAL A 131 -1.04 -27.46 12.37
N SER A 132 -2.22 -28.07 12.24
CA SER A 132 -3.46 -27.63 12.86
C SER A 132 -4.23 -28.86 13.36
N PHE A 133 -4.64 -28.80 14.62
CA PHE A 133 -5.47 -29.79 15.28
C PHE A 133 -6.83 -29.17 15.60
N ASN A 134 -7.91 -29.89 15.30
CA ASN A 134 -9.28 -29.50 15.68
C ASN A 134 -9.84 -30.58 16.62
N PHE A 135 -10.24 -30.18 17.81
CA PHE A 135 -10.80 -31.05 18.86
C PHE A 135 -12.32 -30.92 18.92
#